data_AF-B8C0S6-F1
#
_entry.id   AF-B8C0S6-F1
#
_cell.length_a   1.000
_cell.length_b   1.000
_cell.length_c   1.000
_cell.angle_alpha   90.00
_cell.angle_beta   90.00
_cell.angle_gamma   90.00
#
_symmetry.space_group_name_H-M   'P 1'
#
loop_
_entity.id
_entity.type
_entity.pdbx_description
1 polymer ?
#
loop_
_entity_poly.entity_id
_entity_poly.type
_entity_poly.pdbx_seq_one_letter_code
_entity_poly.pdbx_strand_id
1 'polypeptide(L)'
;PSTATASPTAPQRVYDLVFSDEFNVPHRTFHDGHDPRWTALEKNDYTNDAQHYYSASDTTIVGFNDVQYKKERVTKHFKSAMLQSWNKFCFTGGVMEAEMALPGKHDVGGLWPAFWLLGNLARHTYVGSSEHVWPWSSSVCTEKSKTAQLISACDRVEHFGLHKGVGRGAPEIDIFEANTGNFLKMPVGQPFMSSSYQVAPGRLPRPGEGWWPAPGQWYNNLTGGMNTSVNIVFYGTDAISYNRQLNSSHFGNFHKYRMEWEVPDETYGYIRWFLDDEFVLEVKGEGLNSSGTGAEISSEPMYMLLNTAISSQWGEVDCGFCNMLQTPVEYKVNWVRVYQDKNDPKQKVGCSTPERPTRKFIEAHEKKYMQA
;
A
#
# COMPACT_ATOMS: atom_id res chain seq x y z
N PRO A 1 2.70 7.65 -27.09
CA PRO A 1 4.14 7.78 -26.77
C PRO A 1 4.38 9.08 -25.98
N SER A 2 4.33 9.01 -24.65
CA SER A 2 4.68 10.15 -23.80
C SER A 2 6.20 10.27 -23.75
N THR A 3 6.70 11.45 -24.11
CA THR A 3 8.09 11.85 -23.89
C THR A 3 8.47 11.65 -22.43
N ALA A 4 9.55 10.90 -22.18
CA ALA A 4 10.13 10.74 -20.86
C ALA A 4 10.35 12.12 -20.23
N THR A 5 9.72 12.37 -19.08
CA THR A 5 9.84 13.64 -18.37
C THR A 5 10.82 13.43 -17.23
N ALA A 6 11.82 14.31 -17.12
CA ALA A 6 12.69 14.35 -15.95
C ALA A 6 11.85 14.54 -14.68
N SER A 7 12.34 14.05 -13.54
CA SER A 7 11.69 14.27 -12.23
C SER A 7 11.39 15.76 -12.05
N PRO A 8 10.20 16.12 -11.54
CA PRO A 8 9.92 17.51 -11.17
C PRO A 8 10.98 18.00 -10.16
N THR A 9 11.54 19.19 -10.37
CA THR A 9 12.46 19.80 -9.40
C THR A 9 11.73 20.03 -8.07
N ALA A 10 12.16 19.34 -7.02
CA ALA A 10 11.73 19.61 -5.65
C ALA A 10 12.60 20.72 -5.04
N PRO A 11 12.04 21.61 -4.20
CA PRO A 11 12.85 22.53 -3.42
C PRO A 11 13.80 21.75 -2.50
N GLN A 12 14.98 22.31 -2.23
CA GLN A 12 15.92 21.70 -1.29
C GLN A 12 15.33 21.78 0.12
N ARG A 13 15.02 20.63 0.69
CA ARG A 13 14.43 20.48 2.03
C ARG A 13 15.43 19.88 3.00
N VAL A 14 15.29 20.21 4.28
CA VAL A 14 16.09 19.62 5.35
C VAL A 14 15.21 18.64 6.09
N TYR A 15 15.59 17.37 6.03
CA TYR A 15 14.82 16.28 6.60
C TYR A 15 15.44 15.79 7.92
N ASP A 16 14.59 15.43 8.88
CA ASP A 16 14.94 14.61 10.04
C ASP A 16 14.56 13.15 9.81
N LEU A 17 15.42 12.23 10.24
CA LEU A 17 15.08 10.81 10.35
C LEU A 17 14.14 10.63 11.55
N VAL A 18 12.88 10.27 11.29
CA VAL A 18 11.85 10.12 12.33
C VAL A 18 11.53 8.66 12.65
N PHE A 19 11.90 7.74 11.76
CA PHE A 19 11.84 6.30 12.00
C PHE A 19 12.89 5.58 11.17
N SER A 20 13.50 4.55 11.74
CA SER A 20 14.30 3.59 11.00
C SER A 20 14.25 2.21 11.63
N ASP A 21 14.33 1.20 10.78
CA ASP A 21 14.69 -0.15 11.19
C ASP A 21 15.71 -0.71 10.20
N GLU A 22 16.90 -1.06 10.69
CA GLU A 22 18.01 -1.61 9.91
C GLU A 22 18.08 -3.13 10.02
N PHE A 23 17.14 -3.77 10.73
CA PHE A 23 17.03 -5.23 10.88
C PHE A 23 18.30 -5.99 11.35
N ASN A 24 19.27 -5.28 11.94
CA ASN A 24 20.58 -5.81 12.36
C ASN A 24 20.55 -6.63 13.68
N VAL A 25 19.37 -6.96 14.22
CA VAL A 25 19.24 -7.75 15.45
C VAL A 25 18.87 -9.19 15.08
N PRO A 26 19.81 -10.15 15.20
CA PRO A 26 19.54 -11.53 14.86
C PRO A 26 18.48 -12.14 15.80
N HIS A 27 17.66 -13.03 15.26
CA HIS A 27 16.60 -13.73 16.01
C HIS A 27 15.58 -12.82 16.71
N ARG A 28 15.46 -11.56 16.27
CA ARG A 28 14.40 -10.65 16.71
C ARG A 28 13.04 -11.23 16.34
N THR A 29 12.18 -11.39 17.33
CA THR A 29 10.81 -11.85 17.14
C THR A 29 9.88 -10.68 16.84
N PHE A 30 8.96 -10.90 15.91
CA PHE A 30 7.91 -9.95 15.57
C PHE A 30 6.51 -10.43 15.99
N HIS A 31 6.41 -11.47 16.83
CA HIS A 31 5.13 -11.89 17.40
C HIS A 31 4.41 -10.71 18.08
N ASP A 32 3.09 -10.76 18.07
CA ASP A 32 2.30 -9.66 18.60
C ASP A 32 2.63 -9.36 20.07
N GLY A 33 2.78 -8.08 20.39
CA GLY A 33 3.25 -7.60 21.70
C GLY A 33 4.75 -7.69 21.99
N HIS A 34 5.58 -8.30 21.13
CA HIS A 34 7.02 -8.45 21.41
C HIS A 34 7.89 -7.31 20.85
N ASP A 35 7.56 -6.80 19.67
CA ASP A 35 8.35 -5.77 19.02
C ASP A 35 7.68 -4.40 19.10
N PRO A 36 8.38 -3.30 19.45
CA PRO A 36 7.75 -1.99 19.59
C PRO A 36 7.42 -1.33 18.25
N ARG A 37 7.98 -1.79 17.13
CA ARG A 37 7.81 -1.18 15.80
C ARG A 37 6.88 -1.98 14.90
N TRP A 38 6.91 -3.30 15.04
CA TRP A 38 6.28 -4.21 14.09
C TRP A 38 5.45 -5.30 14.76
N THR A 39 4.42 -5.80 14.08
CA THR A 39 3.71 -7.04 14.42
C THR A 39 3.67 -7.91 13.18
N ALA A 40 4.15 -9.15 13.29
CA ALA A 40 3.96 -10.18 12.28
C ALA A 40 2.59 -10.83 12.44
N LEU A 41 1.91 -11.11 11.34
CA LEU A 41 0.58 -11.71 11.35
C LEU A 41 0.62 -13.24 11.46
N GLU A 42 -0.33 -13.78 12.22
CA GLU A 42 -0.62 -15.22 12.35
C GLU A 42 -2.12 -15.42 12.01
N LYS A 43 -2.46 -15.37 10.71
CA LYS A 43 -3.86 -15.32 10.24
C LYS A 43 -4.03 -15.71 8.77
N ASN A 44 -5.20 -16.24 8.42
CA ASN A 44 -5.66 -16.37 7.04
C ASN A 44 -5.86 -15.01 6.37
N ASP A 45 -5.41 -14.88 5.13
CA ASP A 45 -5.82 -13.80 4.25
C ASP A 45 -7.11 -14.19 3.50
N TYR A 46 -8.09 -13.30 3.55
CA TYR A 46 -9.41 -13.44 2.92
C TYR A 46 -9.61 -12.47 1.75
N THR A 47 -8.60 -11.68 1.44
CA THR A 47 -8.63 -10.71 0.34
C THR A 47 -8.13 -11.35 -0.95
N ASN A 48 -8.59 -10.84 -2.09
CA ASN A 48 -8.01 -11.09 -3.42
C ASN A 48 -7.73 -12.57 -3.74
N ASP A 49 -8.63 -13.49 -3.39
CA ASP A 49 -8.47 -14.95 -3.56
C ASP A 49 -7.12 -15.50 -3.04
N ALA A 50 -6.66 -14.99 -1.90
CA ALA A 50 -5.40 -15.40 -1.30
C ALA A 50 -5.34 -16.92 -1.06
N GLN A 51 -4.23 -17.54 -1.44
CA GLN A 51 -3.98 -18.98 -1.31
C GLN A 51 -3.06 -19.33 -0.13
N HIS A 52 -2.65 -18.32 0.63
CA HIS A 52 -1.68 -18.45 1.71
C HIS A 52 -2.28 -18.11 3.08
N TYR A 53 -1.60 -18.57 4.12
CA TYR A 53 -1.76 -18.19 5.52
C TYR A 53 -0.53 -17.37 5.94
N TYR A 54 -0.71 -16.22 6.57
CA TYR A 54 0.41 -15.48 7.16
C TYR A 54 0.80 -16.13 8.48
N SER A 55 2.08 -16.52 8.62
CA SER A 55 2.62 -17.01 9.89
C SER A 55 3.69 -16.06 10.42
N ALA A 56 3.59 -15.76 11.71
CA ALA A 56 4.50 -14.88 12.43
C ALA A 56 5.85 -15.54 12.75
N SER A 57 5.94 -16.86 12.58
CA SER A 57 7.16 -17.64 12.83
C SER A 57 8.01 -17.83 11.58
N ASP A 58 7.43 -17.65 10.40
CA ASP A 58 8.08 -18.00 9.13
C ASP A 58 8.74 -16.76 8.50
N THR A 59 10.00 -16.90 8.10
CA THR A 59 10.75 -15.88 7.35
C THR A 59 10.89 -16.23 5.87
N THR A 60 10.37 -17.39 5.47
CA THR A 60 10.45 -17.96 4.11
C THR A 60 9.08 -18.41 3.65
N ILE A 61 8.84 -18.39 2.34
CA ILE A 61 7.59 -18.88 1.75
C ILE A 61 7.65 -20.41 1.66
N VAL A 62 6.63 -21.09 2.18
CA VAL A 62 6.60 -22.56 2.26
C VAL A 62 5.30 -23.09 1.68
N GLY A 63 5.38 -24.08 0.79
CA GLY A 63 4.23 -24.86 0.35
C GLY A 63 3.83 -25.92 1.36
N PHE A 64 2.55 -26.00 1.71
CA PHE A 64 2.03 -27.14 2.47
C PHE A 64 1.85 -28.33 1.54
N ASN A 65 2.52 -29.45 1.83
CA ASN A 65 2.07 -30.76 1.37
C ASN A 65 0.84 -31.15 2.20
N ASP A 66 -0.34 -30.77 1.74
CA ASP A 66 -1.58 -30.91 2.50
C ASP A 66 -2.11 -32.36 2.49
N VAL A 67 -1.62 -33.25 3.39
CA VAL A 67 -2.40 -34.42 3.88
C VAL A 67 -2.03 -34.88 5.32
N GLN A 68 -0.80 -34.77 5.82
CA GLN A 68 -0.41 -35.59 7.00
C GLN A 68 -0.55 -34.93 8.40
N TYR A 69 -0.77 -33.61 8.53
CA TYR A 69 -0.70 -32.97 9.86
C TYR A 69 -1.65 -31.77 10.08
N LYS A 70 -2.93 -31.85 9.69
CA LYS A 70 -3.93 -30.87 10.16
C LYS A 70 -4.29 -31.10 11.63
N LYS A 71 -3.43 -30.66 12.54
CA LYS A 71 -3.86 -30.34 13.93
C LYS A 71 -4.54 -28.97 14.03
N GLU A 72 -4.45 -28.16 12.98
CA GLU A 72 -5.07 -26.83 12.91
C GLU A 72 -5.99 -26.74 11.69
N ARG A 73 -7.09 -25.98 11.81
CA ARG A 73 -8.03 -25.70 10.71
C ARG A 73 -7.43 -24.69 9.71
N VAL A 74 -6.25 -24.98 9.16
CA VAL A 74 -5.67 -24.17 8.07
C VAL A 74 -6.13 -24.77 6.74
N THR A 75 -6.84 -23.97 5.95
CA THR A 75 -7.43 -24.34 4.64
C THR A 75 -6.60 -23.85 3.46
N LYS A 76 -5.46 -23.21 3.71
CA LYS A 76 -4.60 -22.58 2.70
C LYS A 76 -3.45 -23.50 2.30
N HIS A 77 -3.00 -23.37 1.06
CA HIS A 77 -1.98 -24.25 0.46
C HIS A 77 -0.54 -23.78 0.70
N PHE A 78 -0.37 -22.53 1.13
CA PHE A 78 0.93 -21.92 1.36
C PHE A 78 1.00 -21.20 2.69
N LYS A 79 2.21 -21.07 3.23
CA LYS A 79 2.55 -20.10 4.26
C LYS A 79 3.39 -18.99 3.68
N SER A 80 3.14 -17.78 4.14
CA SER A 80 3.94 -16.61 3.85
C SER A 80 4.02 -15.70 5.08
N ALA A 81 4.61 -14.52 4.91
CA ALA A 81 4.81 -13.56 5.99
C ALA A 81 4.22 -12.19 5.65
N MET A 82 3.71 -11.52 6.69
CA MET A 82 3.35 -10.10 6.67
C MET A 82 3.82 -9.45 7.97
N LEU A 83 4.38 -8.25 7.83
CA LEU A 83 4.79 -7.38 8.92
C LEU A 83 4.02 -6.05 8.81
N GLN A 84 3.42 -5.58 9.90
CA GLN A 84 2.72 -4.30 9.95
C GLN A 84 3.22 -3.42 11.10
N SER A 85 3.27 -2.11 10.90
CA SER A 85 3.50 -1.13 11.98
C SER A 85 2.20 -0.57 12.57
N TRP A 86 1.05 -1.20 12.28
CA TRP A 86 -0.28 -0.74 12.67
C TRP A 86 -0.35 -0.38 14.15
N ASN A 87 -0.81 0.83 14.45
CA ASN A 87 -0.93 1.40 15.79
C ASN A 87 0.37 1.38 16.64
N LYS A 88 1.53 1.11 16.04
CA LYS A 88 2.86 1.15 16.66
C LYS A 88 3.66 2.35 16.13
N PHE A 89 3.77 2.44 14.81
CA PHE A 89 4.33 3.58 14.12
C PHE A 89 3.46 3.95 12.93
N CYS A 90 3.00 5.19 12.93
CA CYS A 90 2.32 5.81 11.80
C CYS A 90 2.88 7.20 11.58
N PHE A 91 2.74 7.68 10.36
CA PHE A 91 3.17 9.01 9.99
C PHE A 91 2.23 9.61 8.94
N THR A 92 2.31 10.92 8.79
CA THR A 92 1.62 11.70 7.76
C THR A 92 2.64 12.56 7.05
N GLY A 93 2.76 12.40 5.72
CA GLY A 93 3.70 13.13 4.88
C GLY A 93 5.19 12.83 5.14
N GLY A 94 6.02 13.31 4.22
CA GLY A 94 7.48 13.15 4.26
C GLY A 94 8.00 12.17 3.21
N VAL A 95 9.16 11.58 3.48
CA VAL A 95 9.83 10.63 2.60
C VAL A 95 9.91 9.28 3.29
N MET A 96 9.47 8.23 2.61
CA MET A 96 9.64 6.85 3.05
C MET A 96 10.49 6.12 2.01
N GLU A 97 11.55 5.47 2.47
CA GLU A 97 12.39 4.66 1.61
C GLU A 97 12.72 3.33 2.28
N ALA A 98 12.94 2.32 1.45
CA ALA A 98 13.45 1.05 1.90
C ALA A 98 14.34 0.41 0.84
N GLU A 99 15.25 -0.43 1.29
CA GLU A 99 16.09 -1.24 0.41
C GLU A 99 15.71 -2.71 0.54
N MET A 100 15.30 -3.30 -0.58
CA MET A 100 14.62 -4.58 -0.60
C MET A 100 15.03 -5.41 -1.81
N ALA A 101 15.00 -6.73 -1.67
CA ALA A 101 15.19 -7.67 -2.78
C ALA A 101 13.94 -8.52 -2.94
N LEU A 102 13.34 -8.50 -4.14
CA LEU A 102 12.10 -9.24 -4.40
C LEU A 102 12.34 -10.76 -4.34
N PRO A 103 11.37 -11.54 -3.83
CA PRO A 103 11.46 -12.98 -3.70
C PRO A 103 11.32 -13.71 -5.03
N GLY A 104 11.88 -14.92 -5.07
CA GLY A 104 11.60 -15.89 -6.13
C GLY A 104 12.29 -15.57 -7.45
N LYS A 105 11.73 -16.10 -8.54
CA LYS A 105 12.25 -15.90 -9.90
C LYS A 105 11.39 -14.87 -10.63
N HIS A 106 12.05 -13.99 -11.36
CA HIS A 106 11.44 -12.92 -12.15
C HIS A 106 10.40 -13.41 -13.19
N ASP A 107 10.57 -14.64 -13.69
CA ASP A 107 9.83 -15.26 -14.78
C ASP A 107 8.84 -16.34 -14.33
N VAL A 108 8.66 -16.55 -13.01
CA VAL A 108 7.69 -17.50 -12.44
C VAL A 108 6.60 -16.73 -11.69
N GLY A 109 5.34 -16.91 -12.09
CA GLY A 109 4.19 -16.24 -11.47
C GLY A 109 3.75 -16.85 -10.15
N GLY A 110 2.89 -16.14 -9.41
CA GLY A 110 2.20 -16.63 -8.22
C GLY A 110 2.59 -15.91 -6.93
N LEU A 111 3.81 -15.36 -6.84
CA LEU A 111 4.20 -14.48 -5.73
C LEU A 111 3.72 -13.05 -5.99
N TRP A 112 3.25 -12.41 -4.94
CA TRP A 112 2.81 -11.02 -4.93
C TRP A 112 3.45 -10.29 -3.74
N PRO A 113 4.75 -9.93 -3.85
CA PRO A 113 5.43 -9.12 -2.85
C PRO A 113 4.95 -7.67 -2.93
N ALA A 114 4.73 -7.06 -1.77
CA ALA A 114 4.24 -5.68 -1.67
C ALA A 114 4.90 -4.92 -0.52
N PHE A 115 5.09 -3.61 -0.77
CA PHE A 115 5.49 -2.62 0.21
C PHE A 115 4.57 -1.41 0.10
N TRP A 116 3.81 -1.13 1.15
CA TRP A 116 2.67 -0.24 1.04
C TRP A 116 2.26 0.36 2.38
N LEU A 117 1.35 1.34 2.31
CA LEU A 117 0.79 2.07 3.43
C LEU A 117 -0.72 1.93 3.44
N LEU A 118 -1.31 1.83 4.64
CA LEU A 118 -2.75 1.92 4.84
C LEU A 118 -3.07 2.94 5.94
N GLY A 119 -4.15 3.70 5.77
CA GLY A 119 -4.61 4.62 6.82
C GLY A 119 -4.99 3.86 8.10
N ASN A 120 -4.60 4.40 9.26
CA ASN A 120 -4.67 3.69 10.55
C ASN A 120 -6.10 3.36 11.03
N LEU A 121 -7.13 3.96 10.41
CA LEU A 121 -8.54 3.65 10.65
C LEU A 121 -8.98 2.30 10.07
N ALA A 122 -8.17 1.65 9.25
CA ALA A 122 -8.33 0.24 8.86
C ALA A 122 -7.09 -0.55 9.29
N ARG A 123 -7.23 -1.87 9.38
CA ARG A 123 -6.13 -2.80 9.62
C ARG A 123 -6.22 -3.95 8.63
N HIS A 124 -5.22 -4.08 7.77
CA HIS A 124 -5.20 -5.10 6.73
C HIS A 124 -5.32 -6.53 7.30
N THR A 125 -5.97 -7.41 6.53
CA THR A 125 -6.55 -8.72 6.88
C THR A 125 -7.73 -8.72 7.88
N TYR A 126 -8.00 -7.60 8.56
CA TYR A 126 -9.18 -7.42 9.41
C TYR A 126 -10.28 -6.68 8.64
N VAL A 127 -10.93 -7.38 7.70
CA VAL A 127 -11.89 -6.81 6.73
C VAL A 127 -13.07 -6.05 7.36
N GLY A 128 -13.43 -6.36 8.61
CA GLY A 128 -14.45 -5.62 9.34
C GLY A 128 -14.06 -4.17 9.67
N SER A 129 -12.76 -3.87 9.72
CA SER A 129 -12.23 -2.52 9.96
C SER A 129 -12.18 -1.64 8.71
N SER A 130 -12.18 -2.22 7.51
CA SER A 130 -12.06 -1.49 6.24
C SER A 130 -13.41 -1.10 5.63
N GLU A 131 -14.50 -1.68 6.10
CA GLU A 131 -15.86 -1.45 5.61
C GLU A 131 -16.24 0.04 5.65
N HIS A 132 -16.55 0.62 4.48
CA HIS A 132 -16.89 2.05 4.30
C HIS A 132 -15.82 3.05 4.79
N VAL A 133 -14.61 2.58 5.11
CA VAL A 133 -13.45 3.38 5.54
C VAL A 133 -12.37 3.34 4.47
N TRP A 134 -12.12 2.17 3.87
CA TRP A 134 -11.24 2.02 2.73
C TRP A 134 -12.02 2.17 1.40
N PRO A 135 -11.44 2.80 0.36
CA PRO A 135 -10.18 3.55 0.34
C PRO A 135 -10.42 5.08 0.49
N TRP A 136 -11.27 5.50 1.44
CA TRP A 136 -11.71 6.90 1.52
C TRP A 136 -10.59 7.89 1.85
N SER A 137 -10.43 8.90 0.99
CA SER A 137 -9.61 10.09 1.20
C SER A 137 -10.40 11.32 0.75
N SER A 138 -11.36 11.70 1.58
CA SER A 138 -12.15 12.91 1.41
C SER A 138 -12.47 13.48 2.78
N SER A 139 -12.14 14.75 2.97
CA SER A 139 -12.45 15.52 4.17
C SER A 139 -13.71 16.37 4.06
N VAL A 140 -14.39 16.35 2.90
CA VAL A 140 -15.51 17.25 2.59
C VAL A 140 -16.86 16.53 2.47
N CYS A 141 -17.94 17.27 2.75
CA CYS A 141 -19.30 16.75 2.67
C CYS A 141 -19.79 16.83 1.23
N THR A 142 -20.09 15.67 0.65
CA THR A 142 -20.67 15.49 -0.68
C THR A 142 -21.83 14.52 -0.57
N GLU A 143 -22.70 14.43 -1.59
CA GLU A 143 -23.80 13.45 -1.56
C GLU A 143 -23.29 12.00 -1.50
N LYS A 144 -22.10 11.75 -2.08
CA LYS A 144 -21.46 10.43 -2.03
C LYS A 144 -20.87 10.15 -0.65
N SER A 145 -20.13 11.10 -0.04
CA SER A 145 -19.59 10.88 1.31
C SER A 145 -20.69 10.78 2.37
N LYS A 146 -21.82 11.44 2.19
CA LYS A 146 -22.97 11.34 3.09
C LYS A 146 -23.56 9.93 3.17
N THR A 147 -23.48 9.15 2.09
CA THR A 147 -24.16 7.86 1.97
C THR A 147 -23.24 6.65 2.01
N ALA A 148 -21.94 6.84 1.76
CA ALA A 148 -21.01 5.73 1.55
C ALA A 148 -19.70 5.80 2.35
N GLN A 149 -19.39 6.92 3.01
CA GLN A 149 -18.22 7.07 3.89
C GLN A 149 -18.67 6.87 5.34
N LEU A 150 -18.02 5.97 6.07
CA LEU A 150 -18.40 5.65 7.45
C LEU A 150 -18.22 6.86 8.39
N ILE A 151 -17.11 7.59 8.22
CA ILE A 151 -16.79 8.78 8.99
C ILE A 151 -16.88 9.96 8.03
N SER A 152 -18.06 10.58 7.97
CA SER A 152 -18.40 11.54 6.93
C SER A 152 -18.20 12.97 7.42
N ALA A 153 -17.73 13.84 6.55
CA ALA A 153 -17.73 15.28 6.81
C ALA A 153 -19.15 15.86 6.95
N CYS A 154 -20.18 15.10 6.56
CA CYS A 154 -21.57 15.50 6.74
C CYS A 154 -22.07 15.29 8.18
N ASP A 155 -21.29 14.61 9.03
CA ASP A 155 -21.64 14.33 10.42
C ASP A 155 -21.60 15.61 11.26
N ARG A 156 -22.72 15.87 11.95
CA ARG A 156 -22.94 17.10 12.73
C ARG A 156 -22.55 16.96 14.20
N VAL A 157 -22.20 15.75 14.63
CA VAL A 157 -21.91 15.40 16.02
C VAL A 157 -20.58 14.66 16.08
N GLU A 158 -19.80 14.95 17.11
CA GLU A 158 -18.54 14.25 17.37
C GLU A 158 -18.84 12.88 17.98
N HIS A 159 -18.24 11.84 17.40
CA HIS A 159 -18.31 10.49 17.90
C HIS A 159 -16.90 9.95 18.12
N PHE A 160 -16.67 9.35 19.29
CA PHE A 160 -15.40 8.70 19.63
C PHE A 160 -14.16 9.60 19.42
N GLY A 161 -14.29 10.89 19.74
CA GLY A 161 -13.22 11.88 19.60
C GLY A 161 -12.91 12.32 18.17
N LEU A 162 -13.67 11.87 17.17
CA LEU A 162 -13.56 12.36 15.80
C LEU A 162 -14.14 13.77 15.68
N HIS A 163 -13.49 14.61 14.88
CA HIS A 163 -13.94 15.97 14.62
C HIS A 163 -15.20 15.99 13.76
N LYS A 164 -16.18 16.82 14.15
CA LYS A 164 -17.35 17.11 13.31
C LYS A 164 -16.92 17.81 12.02
N GLY A 165 -17.65 17.58 10.93
CA GLY A 165 -17.40 18.29 9.68
C GLY A 165 -16.14 17.86 8.92
N VAL A 166 -15.45 16.80 9.36
CA VAL A 166 -14.21 16.32 8.74
C VAL A 166 -14.37 14.84 8.36
N GLY A 167 -14.39 14.57 7.07
CA GLY A 167 -14.41 13.21 6.55
C GLY A 167 -13.09 12.50 6.84
N ARG A 168 -13.17 11.22 7.19
CA ARG A 168 -12.01 10.37 7.53
C ARG A 168 -12.10 9.03 6.80
N GLY A 169 -10.97 8.38 6.64
CA GLY A 169 -10.91 7.08 5.97
C GLY A 169 -9.58 6.37 6.15
N ALA A 170 -9.38 5.33 5.37
CA ALA A 170 -8.14 4.60 5.28
C ALA A 170 -7.77 4.41 3.81
N PRO A 171 -7.21 5.43 3.15
CA PRO A 171 -6.70 5.25 1.80
C PRO A 171 -5.46 4.36 1.83
N GLU A 172 -5.04 3.95 0.64
CA GLU A 172 -3.94 3.01 0.44
C GLU A 172 -2.92 3.62 -0.52
N ILE A 173 -1.65 3.55 -0.16
CA ILE A 173 -0.53 3.99 -1.00
C ILE A 173 0.41 2.82 -1.18
N ASP A 174 0.46 2.28 -2.39
CA ASP A 174 1.34 1.17 -2.74
C ASP A 174 2.65 1.75 -3.27
N ILE A 175 3.74 1.59 -2.52
CA ILE A 175 5.05 1.95 -3.01
C ILE A 175 5.37 1.02 -4.17
N PHE A 176 5.19 -0.29 -3.94
CA PHE A 176 5.12 -1.26 -5.01
C PHE A 176 4.24 -2.46 -4.65
N GLU A 177 3.65 -3.04 -5.70
CA GLU A 177 3.12 -4.39 -5.75
C GLU A 177 3.73 -5.09 -6.97
N ALA A 178 4.58 -6.09 -6.77
CA ALA A 178 5.26 -6.73 -7.90
C ALA A 178 4.45 -7.92 -8.44
N ASN A 179 4.34 -7.97 -9.77
CA ASN A 179 3.83 -9.12 -10.48
C ASN A 179 4.97 -9.85 -11.20
N THR A 180 5.07 -11.15 -10.95
CA THR A 180 6.13 -12.01 -11.50
C THR A 180 5.59 -12.93 -12.59
N GLY A 181 6.47 -13.36 -13.50
CA GLY A 181 6.13 -14.31 -14.55
C GLY A 181 5.15 -13.81 -15.61
N ASN A 182 4.66 -14.74 -16.43
CA ASN A 182 3.81 -14.46 -17.59
C ASN A 182 2.31 -14.48 -17.24
N PHE A 183 1.89 -13.62 -16.30
CA PHE A 183 0.49 -13.53 -15.87
C PHE A 183 -0.41 -12.62 -16.74
N LEU A 184 -0.15 -11.31 -16.76
CA LEU A 184 -0.91 -10.31 -17.51
C LEU A 184 -0.03 -9.60 -18.55
N LYS A 185 -0.49 -9.58 -19.81
CA LYS A 185 0.16 -8.77 -20.85
C LYS A 185 -0.04 -7.28 -20.56
N MET A 186 0.95 -6.67 -19.92
CA MET A 186 0.96 -5.24 -19.64
C MET A 186 1.74 -4.45 -20.70
N PRO A 187 1.39 -3.17 -20.96
CA PRO A 187 2.11 -2.34 -21.92
C PRO A 187 3.60 -2.17 -21.61
N VAL A 188 3.98 -2.20 -20.33
CA VAL A 188 5.38 -2.15 -19.89
C VAL A 188 6.14 -3.45 -20.16
N GLY A 189 5.43 -4.58 -20.25
CA GLY A 189 5.99 -5.93 -20.25
C GLY A 189 5.84 -6.64 -18.90
N GLN A 190 6.57 -7.73 -18.72
CA GLN A 190 6.66 -8.49 -17.48
C GLN A 190 8.11 -8.90 -17.20
N PRO A 191 8.51 -9.06 -15.93
CA PRO A 191 7.76 -8.70 -14.72
C PRO A 191 7.63 -7.17 -14.57
N PHE A 192 6.70 -6.72 -13.72
CA PHE A 192 6.51 -5.30 -13.44
C PHE A 192 6.12 -5.08 -11.99
N MET A 193 6.29 -3.85 -11.51
CA MET A 193 5.65 -3.40 -10.28
C MET A 193 4.55 -2.39 -10.58
N SER A 194 3.46 -2.43 -9.82
CA SER A 194 2.44 -1.39 -9.74
C SER A 194 2.77 -0.45 -8.59
N SER A 195 2.81 0.85 -8.85
CA SER A 195 2.77 1.89 -7.82
C SER A 195 1.40 2.56 -7.90
N SER A 196 0.69 2.62 -6.77
CA SER A 196 -0.71 3.04 -6.76
C SER A 196 -1.09 3.93 -5.59
N TYR A 197 -2.15 4.70 -5.82
CA TYR A 197 -2.91 5.39 -4.79
C TYR A 197 -4.38 5.00 -4.90
N GLN A 198 -4.90 4.24 -3.94
CA GLN A 198 -6.32 3.93 -3.85
C GLN A 198 -7.05 5.03 -3.09
N VAL A 199 -8.04 5.64 -3.76
CA VAL A 199 -8.62 6.91 -3.35
C VAL A 199 -10.10 7.02 -3.70
N ALA A 200 -10.94 7.08 -2.68
CA ALA A 200 -12.36 7.35 -2.79
C ALA A 200 -12.74 8.75 -2.23
N PRO A 201 -13.72 9.46 -2.81
CA PRO A 201 -14.54 9.05 -3.94
C PRO A 201 -13.79 9.06 -5.26
N GLY A 202 -13.90 7.93 -5.95
CA GLY A 202 -13.36 7.75 -7.27
C GLY A 202 -13.97 8.63 -8.37
N ARG A 203 -13.17 8.97 -9.38
CA ARG A 203 -13.66 9.64 -10.60
C ARG A 203 -14.65 8.77 -11.39
N LEU A 204 -15.70 9.40 -11.90
CA LEU A 204 -16.65 8.85 -12.88
C LEU A 204 -16.84 9.83 -14.06
N PRO A 205 -17.05 9.35 -15.30
CA PRO A 205 -16.98 7.96 -15.74
C PRO A 205 -15.53 7.42 -15.74
N ARG A 206 -15.38 6.10 -15.77
CA ARG A 206 -14.07 5.43 -15.86
C ARG A 206 -13.87 4.69 -17.17
N PRO A 207 -12.60 4.40 -17.54
CA PRO A 207 -12.31 3.47 -18.61
C PRO A 207 -12.73 2.05 -18.19
N GLY A 208 -13.05 1.21 -19.17
CA GLY A 208 -13.22 -0.23 -18.93
C GLY A 208 -11.86 -0.91 -18.69
N GLU A 209 -11.86 -2.03 -17.97
CA GLU A 209 -10.67 -2.84 -17.76
C GLU A 209 -10.03 -3.26 -19.09
N GLY A 210 -8.72 -3.11 -19.19
CA GLY A 210 -7.92 -3.34 -20.39
C GLY A 210 -7.94 -2.19 -21.41
N TRP A 211 -8.71 -1.12 -21.19
CA TRP A 211 -8.83 0.00 -22.13
C TRP A 211 -8.03 1.23 -21.70
N TRP A 212 -7.51 1.98 -22.66
CA TRP A 212 -6.91 3.28 -22.38
C TRP A 212 -7.98 4.32 -22.02
N PRO A 213 -7.69 5.26 -21.11
CA PRO A 213 -8.66 6.27 -20.76
C PRO A 213 -8.96 7.22 -21.92
N ALA A 214 -10.25 7.43 -22.22
CA ALA A 214 -10.69 8.50 -23.11
C ALA A 214 -10.63 9.86 -22.40
N PRO A 215 -10.68 10.99 -23.14
CA PRO A 215 -10.71 12.32 -22.53
C PRO A 215 -11.81 12.45 -21.46
N GLY A 216 -11.42 12.90 -20.26
CA GLY A 216 -12.32 13.08 -19.13
C GLY A 216 -12.61 11.82 -18.30
N GLN A 217 -12.17 10.63 -18.73
CA GLN A 217 -12.35 9.37 -17.97
C GLN A 217 -11.26 9.12 -16.91
N TRP A 218 -10.19 9.92 -16.92
CA TRP A 218 -9.05 9.76 -16.01
C TRP A 218 -8.71 11.06 -15.28
N TYR A 219 -7.88 10.93 -14.25
CA TYR A 219 -7.34 12.07 -13.54
C TYR A 219 -6.33 12.84 -14.41
N ASN A 220 -6.36 14.16 -14.29
CA ASN A 220 -5.39 15.04 -14.93
C ASN A 220 -4.13 15.17 -14.05
N ASN A 221 -3.08 15.80 -14.58
CA ASN A 221 -1.85 16.11 -13.84
C ASN A 221 -1.18 14.89 -13.19
N LEU A 222 -1.24 13.74 -13.88
CA LEU A 222 -0.45 12.57 -13.58
C LEU A 222 0.81 12.58 -14.45
N THR A 223 1.96 12.31 -13.84
CA THR A 223 3.23 12.26 -14.56
C THR A 223 3.83 10.87 -14.40
N GLY A 224 3.98 10.12 -15.50
CA GLY A 224 4.70 8.84 -15.51
C GLY A 224 6.18 9.03 -15.81
N GLY A 225 7.02 8.20 -15.19
CA GLY A 225 8.45 8.15 -15.45
C GLY A 225 8.83 7.29 -16.65
N MET A 226 10.14 7.10 -16.85
CA MET A 226 10.65 6.20 -17.89
C MET A 226 10.14 4.76 -17.68
N ASN A 227 9.94 4.00 -18.76
CA ASN A 227 9.47 2.60 -18.71
C ASN A 227 8.24 2.38 -17.83
N THR A 228 7.37 3.39 -17.74
CA THR A 228 6.10 3.30 -17.01
C THR A 228 4.91 3.42 -17.94
N SER A 229 3.78 2.87 -17.53
CA SER A 229 2.49 3.06 -18.18
C SER A 229 1.38 3.09 -17.16
N VAL A 230 0.25 3.75 -17.47
CA VAL A 230 -0.99 3.56 -16.72
C VAL A 230 -1.29 2.07 -16.60
N ASN A 231 -1.70 1.64 -15.42
CA ASN A 231 -2.16 0.28 -15.19
C ASN A 231 -3.59 0.14 -15.72
N ILE A 232 -3.70 -0.34 -16.96
CA ILE A 232 -4.99 -0.41 -17.67
C ILE A 232 -5.90 -1.55 -17.22
N VAL A 233 -5.41 -2.49 -16.40
CA VAL A 233 -6.18 -3.68 -16.00
C VAL A 233 -6.97 -3.44 -14.71
N PHE A 234 -6.54 -2.51 -13.86
CA PHE A 234 -7.07 -2.35 -12.50
C PHE A 234 -7.71 -0.96 -12.27
N TYR A 235 -8.81 -0.67 -12.97
CA TYR A 235 -9.59 0.58 -12.76
C TYR A 235 -10.73 0.44 -11.74
N GLY A 236 -11.12 -0.78 -11.38
CA GLY A 236 -12.31 -1.07 -10.57
C GLY A 236 -12.21 -0.69 -9.09
N THR A 237 -11.02 -0.48 -8.55
CA THR A 237 -10.76 -0.36 -7.11
C THR A 237 -10.58 1.08 -6.60
N ASP A 238 -11.05 2.08 -7.35
CA ASP A 238 -10.80 3.50 -7.02
C ASP A 238 -9.30 3.86 -6.97
N ALA A 239 -8.47 3.13 -7.75
CA ALA A 239 -7.01 3.30 -7.77
C ALA A 239 -6.50 4.15 -8.95
N ILE A 240 -5.51 4.99 -8.67
CA ILE A 240 -4.62 5.58 -9.67
C ILE A 240 -3.33 4.77 -9.64
N SER A 241 -3.04 4.04 -10.72
CA SER A 241 -1.93 3.10 -10.75
C SER A 241 -1.11 3.25 -12.03
N TYR A 242 0.22 3.20 -11.88
CA TYR A 242 1.16 3.05 -12.98
C TYR A 242 2.03 1.83 -12.74
N ASN A 243 2.29 1.10 -13.82
CA ASN A 243 3.24 -0.01 -13.80
C ASN A 243 4.62 0.48 -14.25
N ARG A 244 5.68 -0.06 -13.64
CA ARG A 244 7.07 0.10 -14.05
C ARG A 244 7.65 -1.28 -14.39
N GLN A 245 8.26 -1.39 -15.56
CA GLN A 245 8.93 -2.63 -15.98
C GLN A 245 10.07 -2.98 -15.02
N LEU A 246 10.10 -4.23 -14.57
CA LEU A 246 11.21 -4.82 -13.81
C LEU A 246 12.00 -5.78 -14.71
N ASN A 247 13.16 -6.22 -14.20
CA ASN A 247 14.01 -7.21 -14.83
C ASN A 247 14.58 -8.17 -13.77
N SER A 248 15.36 -9.16 -14.19
CA SER A 248 15.92 -10.19 -13.29
C SER A 248 16.78 -9.66 -12.15
N SER A 249 17.38 -8.46 -12.25
CA SER A 249 18.20 -7.91 -11.16
C SER A 249 17.38 -7.62 -9.90
N HIS A 250 16.09 -7.30 -10.05
CA HIS A 250 15.23 -6.92 -8.92
C HIS A 250 14.88 -8.10 -8.00
N PHE A 251 15.14 -9.33 -8.46
CA PHE A 251 14.83 -10.56 -7.76
C PHE A 251 16.11 -11.12 -7.15
N GLY A 252 16.20 -11.11 -5.82
CA GLY A 252 17.38 -11.55 -5.07
C GLY A 252 18.49 -10.51 -4.89
N ASN A 253 18.46 -9.35 -5.56
CA ASN A 253 19.36 -8.22 -5.28
C ASN A 253 18.60 -7.03 -4.69
N PHE A 254 19.31 -6.25 -3.88
CA PHE A 254 18.75 -5.08 -3.21
C PHE A 254 18.58 -3.90 -4.17
N HIS A 255 17.39 -3.30 -4.14
CA HIS A 255 17.02 -2.09 -4.85
C HIS A 255 16.34 -1.12 -3.89
N LYS A 256 16.44 0.18 -4.15
CA LYS A 256 15.85 1.22 -3.31
C LYS A 256 14.50 1.63 -3.83
N TYR A 257 13.48 1.49 -3.00
CA TYR A 257 12.12 1.93 -3.27
C TYR A 257 11.83 3.16 -2.42
N ARG A 258 11.36 4.26 -3.02
CA ARG A 258 11.08 5.50 -2.30
C ARG A 258 9.73 6.08 -2.69
N MET A 259 9.02 6.58 -1.69
CA MET A 259 7.85 7.44 -1.81
C MET A 259 8.15 8.81 -1.20
N GLU A 260 7.76 9.87 -1.89
CA GLU A 260 7.67 11.22 -1.33
C GLU A 260 6.20 11.63 -1.26
N TRP A 261 5.76 12.15 -0.13
CA TRP A 261 4.36 12.50 0.13
C TRP A 261 4.27 13.90 0.72
N GLU A 262 3.70 14.80 -0.06
CA GLU A 262 3.35 16.16 0.35
C GLU A 262 1.88 16.21 0.76
N VAL A 263 1.63 16.55 2.02
CA VAL A 263 0.29 16.65 2.60
C VAL A 263 -0.45 17.83 1.98
N PRO A 264 -1.74 17.69 1.60
CA PRO A 264 -2.47 18.76 0.94
C PRO A 264 -2.59 20.03 1.81
N ASP A 265 -2.47 21.17 1.15
CA ASP A 265 -2.83 22.51 1.61
C ASP A 265 -3.46 23.28 0.44
N GLU A 266 -3.24 24.60 0.34
CA GLU A 266 -3.66 25.40 -0.82
C GLU A 266 -3.06 24.91 -2.16
N THR A 267 -1.97 24.16 -2.13
CA THR A 267 -1.31 23.55 -3.29
C THR A 267 -1.78 22.13 -3.60
N TYR A 268 -2.70 21.57 -2.81
CA TYR A 268 -3.26 20.22 -2.91
C TYR A 268 -2.28 19.05 -2.69
N GLY A 269 -0.98 19.31 -2.56
CA GLY A 269 0.04 18.29 -2.30
C GLY A 269 0.25 17.30 -3.47
N TYR A 270 1.02 16.25 -3.20
CA TYR A 270 1.34 15.20 -4.17
C TYR A 270 1.83 13.91 -3.50
N ILE A 271 1.84 12.82 -4.26
CA ILE A 271 2.63 11.63 -3.96
C ILE A 271 3.53 11.33 -5.16
N ARG A 272 4.80 10.97 -4.92
CA ARG A 272 5.78 10.58 -5.93
C ARG A 272 6.44 9.27 -5.57
N TRP A 273 6.73 8.47 -6.58
CA TRP A 273 7.38 7.17 -6.45
C TRP A 273 8.69 7.13 -7.23
N PHE A 274 9.65 6.41 -6.67
CA PHE A 274 10.96 6.20 -7.26
C PHE A 274 11.45 4.78 -7.04
N LEU A 275 12.19 4.27 -8.03
CA LEU A 275 12.96 3.03 -7.98
C LEU A 275 14.41 3.35 -8.33
N ASP A 276 15.34 3.09 -7.41
CA ASP A 276 16.76 3.44 -7.54
C ASP A 276 16.98 4.91 -7.92
N ASP A 277 16.24 5.81 -7.25
CA ASP A 277 16.19 7.25 -7.53
C ASP A 277 15.65 7.64 -8.92
N GLU A 278 15.26 6.67 -9.76
CA GLU A 278 14.53 6.94 -10.99
C GLU A 278 13.05 7.16 -10.72
N PHE A 279 12.51 8.23 -11.27
CA PHE A 279 11.09 8.58 -11.13
C PHE A 279 10.18 7.55 -11.80
N VAL A 280 9.08 7.21 -11.13
CA VAL A 280 8.08 6.21 -11.54
C VAL A 280 6.74 6.88 -11.82
N LEU A 281 6.20 7.58 -10.84
CA LEU A 281 4.87 8.18 -10.89
C LEU A 281 4.83 9.46 -10.04
N GLU A 282 4.05 10.44 -10.47
CA GLU A 282 3.54 11.53 -9.64
C GLU A 282 2.03 11.59 -9.77
N VAL A 283 1.35 11.63 -8.62
CA VAL A 283 -0.06 11.97 -8.49
C VAL A 283 -0.13 13.33 -7.81
N LYS A 284 -0.48 14.39 -8.54
CA LYS A 284 -0.72 15.71 -7.96
C LYS A 284 -2.16 15.82 -7.43
N GLY A 285 -2.32 16.38 -6.23
CA GLY A 285 -3.64 16.59 -5.64
C GLY A 285 -4.53 17.53 -6.45
N GLU A 286 -3.95 18.44 -7.23
CA GLU A 286 -4.70 19.29 -8.18
C GLU A 286 -5.50 18.44 -9.19
N GLY A 287 -4.95 17.31 -9.64
CA GLY A 287 -5.61 16.36 -10.53
C GLY A 287 -6.81 15.65 -9.89
N LEU A 288 -6.71 15.38 -8.57
CA LEU A 288 -7.81 14.84 -7.77
C LEU A 288 -8.88 15.90 -7.54
N ASN A 289 -8.49 17.10 -7.08
CA ASN A 289 -9.41 18.19 -6.79
C ASN A 289 -10.20 18.63 -8.05
N SER A 290 -9.53 18.76 -9.19
CA SER A 290 -10.16 19.11 -10.47
C SER A 290 -11.13 18.04 -11.01
N SER A 291 -11.14 16.83 -10.44
CA SER A 291 -12.17 15.83 -10.75
C SER A 291 -13.53 16.17 -10.15
N GLY A 292 -13.59 17.08 -9.16
CA GLY A 292 -14.82 17.54 -8.53
C GLY A 292 -15.49 16.50 -7.62
N THR A 293 -14.84 15.38 -7.33
CA THR A 293 -15.40 14.31 -6.50
C THR A 293 -15.29 14.59 -5.00
N GLY A 294 -14.39 15.50 -4.60
CA GLY A 294 -14.00 15.73 -3.22
C GLY A 294 -12.84 14.84 -2.74
N ALA A 295 -12.26 14.01 -3.63
CA ALA A 295 -11.05 13.26 -3.32
C ALA A 295 -9.83 14.19 -3.21
N GLU A 296 -8.93 13.87 -2.28
CA GLU A 296 -7.70 14.60 -2.02
C GLU A 296 -6.53 13.65 -1.79
N ILE A 297 -5.29 14.15 -1.92
CA ILE A 297 -4.11 13.46 -1.39
C ILE A 297 -4.33 13.31 0.11
N SER A 298 -4.12 12.12 0.66
CA SER A 298 -4.47 11.89 2.05
C SER A 298 -3.67 12.78 3.00
N SER A 299 -4.30 13.10 4.13
CA SER A 299 -3.66 13.63 5.32
C SER A 299 -3.93 12.72 6.54
N GLU A 300 -4.39 11.49 6.32
CA GLU A 300 -4.57 10.50 7.39
C GLU A 300 -3.21 10.00 7.90
N PRO A 301 -3.06 9.68 9.20
CA PRO A 301 -1.95 8.87 9.67
C PRO A 301 -1.98 7.48 9.05
N MET A 302 -0.87 7.06 8.44
CA MET A 302 -0.75 5.76 7.78
C MET A 302 0.36 4.92 8.40
N TYR A 303 0.17 3.61 8.40
CA TYR A 303 1.15 2.64 8.89
C TYR A 303 1.70 1.79 7.75
N MET A 304 2.86 1.19 7.96
CA MET A 304 3.61 0.45 6.95
C MET A 304 3.27 -1.03 6.95
N LEU A 305 3.22 -1.62 5.76
CA LEU A 305 3.01 -3.04 5.52
C LEU A 305 4.09 -3.59 4.59
N LEU A 306 4.59 -4.77 4.96
CA LEU A 306 5.57 -5.55 4.21
C LEU A 306 5.03 -6.97 4.10
N ASN A 307 4.80 -7.49 2.91
CA ASN A 307 4.31 -8.86 2.78
C ASN A 307 4.70 -9.51 1.46
N THR A 308 4.54 -10.82 1.42
CA THR A 308 4.42 -11.54 0.15
C THR A 308 3.12 -12.33 0.15
N ALA A 309 2.13 -11.85 -0.58
CA ALA A 309 0.92 -12.61 -0.81
C ALA A 309 1.16 -13.68 -1.89
N ILE A 310 0.25 -14.65 -1.93
CA ILE A 310 0.08 -15.62 -3.00
C ILE A 310 -1.40 -15.63 -3.33
N SER A 311 -1.75 -15.38 -4.58
CA SER A 311 -3.13 -15.21 -5.06
C SER A 311 -3.26 -15.70 -6.49
N SER A 312 -4.39 -16.36 -6.78
CA SER A 312 -4.76 -16.72 -8.16
C SER A 312 -5.10 -15.51 -9.04
N GLN A 313 -5.32 -14.33 -8.46
CA GLN A 313 -5.56 -13.08 -9.18
C GLN A 313 -4.26 -12.37 -9.60
N TRP A 314 -3.09 -12.85 -9.16
CA TRP A 314 -1.79 -12.17 -9.37
C TRP A 314 -0.71 -13.08 -9.97
N GLY A 315 -1.10 -14.25 -10.47
CA GLY A 315 -0.20 -15.23 -11.04
C GLY A 315 -0.78 -16.63 -10.99
N GLU A 316 -0.49 -17.45 -12.00
CA GLU A 316 -0.82 -18.87 -11.93
C GLU A 316 0.15 -19.58 -10.98
N VAL A 317 -0.41 -20.34 -10.05
CA VAL A 317 0.34 -21.27 -9.19
C VAL A 317 0.45 -22.59 -9.95
N ASP A 318 1.50 -22.70 -10.76
CA ASP A 318 1.75 -23.83 -11.66
C ASP A 318 2.90 -24.75 -11.19
N CYS A 319 3.29 -25.73 -12.01
CA CYS A 319 4.43 -26.59 -11.72
C CYS A 319 5.75 -25.80 -11.57
N GLY A 320 5.90 -24.68 -12.29
CA GLY A 320 7.04 -23.78 -12.19
C GLY A 320 7.12 -23.13 -10.81
N PHE A 321 6.00 -22.67 -10.28
CA PHE A 321 5.87 -22.15 -8.91
C PHE A 321 6.22 -23.22 -7.88
N CYS A 322 5.64 -24.43 -7.98
CA CYS A 322 5.96 -25.54 -7.08
C CYS A 322 7.46 -25.90 -7.09
N ASN A 323 8.10 -25.87 -8.26
CA ASN A 323 9.54 -26.10 -8.39
C ASN A 323 10.36 -24.96 -7.77
N MET A 324 9.92 -23.70 -7.89
CA MET A 324 10.57 -22.56 -7.26
C MET A 324 10.57 -22.67 -5.72
N LEU A 325 9.49 -23.19 -5.13
CA LEU A 325 9.38 -23.39 -3.69
C LEU A 325 10.21 -24.57 -3.14
N GLN A 326 10.88 -25.36 -3.98
CA GLN A 326 11.80 -26.42 -3.52
C GLN A 326 13.08 -25.85 -2.89
N THR A 327 13.37 -24.57 -3.14
CA THR A 327 14.44 -23.81 -2.48
C THR A 327 13.83 -22.70 -1.63
N PRO A 328 14.48 -22.26 -0.53
CA PRO A 328 13.99 -21.14 0.26
C PRO A 328 13.77 -19.90 -0.60
N VAL A 329 12.53 -19.39 -0.58
CA VAL A 329 12.15 -18.15 -1.25
C VAL A 329 11.99 -17.06 -0.20
N GLU A 330 12.77 -16.00 -0.33
CA GLU A 330 12.91 -14.94 0.68
C GLU A 330 12.64 -13.57 0.05
N TYR A 331 11.74 -12.81 0.67
CA TYR A 331 11.59 -11.38 0.43
C TYR A 331 12.48 -10.66 1.44
N LYS A 332 13.57 -10.04 0.96
CA LYS A 332 14.60 -9.48 1.85
C LYS A 332 14.38 -7.99 2.02
N VAL A 333 14.44 -7.53 3.26
CA VAL A 333 14.42 -6.11 3.62
C VAL A 333 15.72 -5.81 4.35
N ASN A 334 16.53 -4.92 3.79
CA ASN A 334 17.77 -4.48 4.42
C ASN A 334 17.48 -3.39 5.46
N TRP A 335 16.75 -2.36 5.07
CA TRP A 335 16.33 -1.28 5.96
C TRP A 335 15.03 -0.62 5.49
N VAL A 336 14.34 0.02 6.42
CA VAL A 336 13.21 0.92 6.18
C VAL A 336 13.47 2.21 6.94
N ARG A 337 13.31 3.37 6.28
CA ARG A 337 13.54 4.69 6.87
C ARG A 337 12.42 5.66 6.48
N VAL A 338 12.04 6.51 7.42
CA VAL A 338 11.07 7.59 7.22
C VAL A 338 11.69 8.90 7.68
N TYR A 339 11.54 9.91 6.85
CA TYR A 339 12.06 11.25 7.09
C TYR A 339 10.96 12.31 6.95
N GLN A 340 11.05 13.37 7.73
CA GLN A 340 10.11 14.50 7.66
C GLN A 340 10.84 15.83 7.57
N ASP A 341 10.29 16.76 6.80
CA ASP A 341 10.82 18.12 6.67
C ASP A 341 10.66 18.85 8.00
N LYS A 342 11.77 19.35 8.54
CA LYS A 342 11.82 20.09 9.81
C LYS A 342 10.86 21.27 9.87
N ASN A 343 10.60 21.87 8.71
CA ASN A 343 9.87 23.12 8.60
C ASN A 343 8.43 22.94 8.12
N ASP A 344 8.00 21.69 7.86
CA ASP A 344 6.62 21.41 7.45
C ASP A 344 5.79 20.90 8.64
N PRO A 345 4.97 21.76 9.27
CA PRO A 345 4.17 21.36 10.41
C PRO A 345 3.04 20.38 10.04
N LYS A 346 2.73 20.17 8.75
CA LYS A 346 1.74 19.20 8.29
C LYS A 346 2.26 17.77 8.40
N GLN A 347 3.58 17.60 8.36
CA GLN A 347 4.22 16.29 8.51
C GLN A 347 4.24 15.90 9.98
N LYS A 348 3.66 14.75 10.30
CA LYS A 348 3.46 14.31 11.70
C LYS A 348 3.90 12.86 11.88
N VAL A 349 4.42 12.55 13.07
CA VAL A 349 4.54 11.19 13.58
C VAL A 349 3.40 10.95 14.58
N GLY A 350 2.75 9.79 14.47
CA GLY A 350 1.74 9.33 15.41
C GLY A 350 0.50 8.79 14.73
N CYS A 351 -0.04 7.69 15.26
CA CYS A 351 -1.22 7.01 14.72
C CYS A 351 -2.54 7.72 15.02
N SER A 352 -2.56 8.59 16.03
CA SER A 352 -3.71 9.40 16.43
C SER A 352 -3.20 10.79 16.81
N THR A 353 -3.34 11.77 15.92
CA THR A 353 -2.92 13.15 16.16
C THR A 353 -4.11 14.01 16.63
N PRO A 354 -3.88 15.22 17.16
CA PRO A 354 -4.97 16.16 17.45
C PRO A 354 -5.81 16.48 16.21
N GLU A 355 -5.20 16.61 15.03
CA GLU A 355 -5.89 16.96 13.78
C GLU A 355 -6.64 15.77 13.18
N ARG A 356 -6.11 14.56 13.38
CA ARG A 356 -6.61 13.30 12.83
C ARG A 356 -6.71 12.25 13.96
N PRO A 357 -7.62 12.42 14.93
CA PRO A 357 -7.76 11.47 16.03
C PRO A 357 -8.28 10.12 15.52
N THR A 358 -7.74 9.01 16.02
CA THR A 358 -8.14 7.65 15.62
C THR A 358 -8.32 6.72 16.82
N ARG A 359 -7.56 6.95 17.90
CA ARG A 359 -7.44 6.03 19.04
C ARG A 359 -8.78 5.63 19.66
N LYS A 360 -9.58 6.61 20.07
CA LYS A 360 -10.89 6.37 20.70
C LYS A 360 -11.87 5.66 19.78
N PHE A 361 -11.80 5.92 18.47
CA PHE A 361 -12.62 5.23 17.48
C PHE A 361 -12.24 3.75 17.38
N ILE A 362 -10.94 3.44 17.29
CA ILE A 362 -10.44 2.06 17.24
C ILE A 362 -10.78 1.32 18.53
N GLU A 363 -10.55 1.93 19.71
CA GLU A 363 -10.86 1.34 21.01
C GLU A 363 -12.37 1.01 21.15
N ALA A 364 -13.25 1.90 20.68
CA ALA A 364 -14.70 1.66 20.70
C ALA A 364 -15.16 0.55 19.75
N HIS A 365 -14.35 0.22 18.73
CA HIS A 365 -14.63 -0.78 17.71
C HIS A 365 -13.62 -1.93 17.70
N GLU A 366 -12.93 -2.17 18.82
CA GLU A 366 -11.76 -3.07 18.93
C GLU A 366 -11.97 -4.43 18.25
N LYS A 367 -13.17 -5.01 18.37
CA LYS A 367 -13.51 -6.29 17.73
C LYS A 367 -13.23 -6.30 16.22
N LYS A 368 -13.49 -5.19 15.52
CA LYS A 368 -13.25 -5.06 14.08
C LYS A 368 -11.76 -5.09 13.71
N TYR A 369 -10.87 -4.78 14.66
CA TYR A 369 -9.42 -4.65 14.45
C TYR A 369 -8.60 -5.81 15.04
N MET A 370 -9.19 -6.58 15.96
CA MET A 370 -8.48 -7.62 16.72
C MET A 370 -9.08 -9.02 16.54
N GLN A 371 -10.34 -9.15 16.13
CA GLN A 371 -11.00 -10.45 15.98
C GLN A 371 -10.99 -10.92 14.53
N ALA A 372 -10.68 -12.21 14.37
CA ALA A 372 -10.40 -12.86 13.11
C ALA A 372 -11.63 -13.39 12.40
#